data_AF-A0A349DDF4-F1
#
_entry.id   AF-A0A349DDF4-F1
#
_cell.length_a   1.000
_cell.length_b   1.000
_cell.length_c   1.000
_cell.angle_alpha   90.00
_cell.angle_beta   90.00
_cell.angle_gamma   90.00
#
_symmetry.space_group_name_H-M   'P 1'
#
loop_
_entity.id
_entity.type
_entity.pdbx_description
1 polymer ?
#
loop_
_entity_poly.entity_id
_entity_poly.type
_entity_poly.pdbx_seq_one_letter_code
_entity_poly.pdbx_strand_id
1 'polypeptide(L)'
;RSLLDLYVYEKALPELDFKYIEGELKKIGLLVFYKKIRAIAFNWYSGSFDGEFDTMSEYIVSGGVYGIEDTAMQNSYIFDHLDENIRFQKIKTLFKIFFPCYDELKIRYPSIEGKKFLLPLFWIIRFFDTIFRNPDNAAQRFRDSKKIIDIDDKMVEIQKISGIEKL
;
A
#
# COMPACT_ATOMS: atom_id res chain seq x y z
N ARG A 1 1.93 -13.62 -17.63
CA ARG A 1 0.73 -14.23 -18.23
C ARG A 1 -0.32 -13.17 -18.56
N SER A 2 -0.81 -12.40 -17.57
CA SER A 2 -1.87 -11.39 -17.78
C SER A 2 -1.58 -10.34 -18.87
N LEU A 3 -0.33 -9.87 -19.02
CA LEU A 3 0.04 -8.93 -20.08
C LEU A 3 -0.05 -9.53 -21.50
N LEU A 4 0.35 -10.79 -21.64
CA LEU A 4 0.26 -11.50 -22.92
C LEU A 4 -1.19 -11.74 -23.29
N ASP A 5 -2.00 -12.15 -22.31
CA ASP A 5 -3.43 -12.36 -22.49
C ASP A 5 -4.10 -11.06 -22.96
N LEU A 6 -3.77 -9.91 -22.35
CA LEU A 6 -4.25 -8.59 -22.79
C LEU A 6 -3.86 -8.28 -24.24
N TYR A 7 -2.59 -8.48 -24.59
CA TYR A 7 -2.09 -8.22 -25.94
C TYR A 7 -2.79 -9.10 -26.99
N VAL A 8 -2.89 -10.41 -26.74
CA VAL A 8 -3.54 -11.36 -27.65
C VAL A 8 -5.04 -11.07 -27.75
N TYR A 9 -5.71 -10.76 -26.64
CA TYR A 9 -7.13 -10.45 -26.61
C TYR A 9 -7.47 -9.23 -27.47
N GLU A 10 -6.73 -8.13 -27.31
CA GLU A 10 -6.94 -6.93 -28.12
C GLU A 10 -6.61 -7.15 -29.60
N LYS A 11 -5.62 -7.98 -29.93
CA LYS A 11 -5.30 -8.34 -31.32
C LYS A 11 -6.34 -9.25 -31.97
N ALA A 12 -6.94 -10.15 -31.20
CA ALA A 12 -7.95 -11.08 -31.68
C ALA A 12 -9.31 -10.42 -31.93
N LEU A 13 -9.58 -9.28 -31.30
CA LEU A 13 -10.87 -8.58 -31.34
C LEU A 13 -10.71 -7.12 -31.80
N PRO A 14 -10.42 -6.87 -33.09
CA PRO A 14 -10.21 -5.50 -33.60
C PRO A 14 -11.48 -4.63 -33.56
N GLU A 15 -12.66 -5.25 -33.41
CA GLU A 15 -13.96 -4.56 -33.36
C GLU A 15 -14.33 -4.02 -31.96
N LEU A 16 -13.46 -4.18 -30.95
CA LEU A 16 -13.68 -3.65 -29.61
C LEU A 16 -13.86 -2.13 -29.63
N ASP A 17 -14.95 -1.65 -29.02
CA ASP A 17 -15.16 -0.21 -28.78
C ASP A 17 -14.29 0.28 -27.62
N PHE A 18 -13.03 0.61 -27.93
CA PHE A 18 -12.10 1.16 -26.96
C PHE A 18 -12.56 2.51 -26.39
N LYS A 19 -13.39 3.26 -27.12
CA LYS A 19 -13.91 4.54 -26.60
C LYS A 19 -14.91 4.30 -25.48
N TYR A 20 -15.78 3.30 -25.63
CA TYR A 20 -16.67 2.86 -24.55
C TYR A 20 -15.88 2.31 -23.36
N ILE A 21 -14.92 1.42 -23.60
CA ILE A 21 -14.11 0.79 -22.53
C ILE A 21 -13.32 1.83 -21.74
N GLU A 22 -12.62 2.75 -22.43
CA GLU A 22 -11.91 3.84 -21.77
C GLU A 22 -12.87 4.74 -20.97
N GLY A 23 -14.09 4.94 -21.47
CA GLY A 23 -15.15 5.65 -20.76
C GLY A 23 -15.54 4.98 -19.44
N GLU A 24 -15.78 3.67 -19.44
CA GLU A 24 -16.10 2.90 -18.23
C GLU A 24 -14.92 2.83 -17.26
N LEU A 25 -13.70 2.60 -17.76
CA LEU A 25 -12.48 2.60 -16.94
C LEU A 25 -12.22 3.95 -16.28
N LYS A 26 -12.57 5.05 -16.95
CA LYS A 26 -12.46 6.39 -16.38
C LYS A 26 -13.42 6.59 -15.19
N LYS A 27 -14.64 6.07 -15.28
CA LYS A 27 -15.63 6.18 -14.19
C LYS A 27 -15.16 5.51 -12.90
N ILE A 28 -14.34 4.48 -13.01
CA ILE A 28 -13.82 3.70 -11.88
C ILE A 28 -12.35 3.99 -11.55
N GLY A 29 -11.76 5.07 -12.10
CA GLY A 29 -10.39 5.48 -11.77
C GLY A 29 -9.28 4.56 -12.28
N LEU A 30 -9.57 3.69 -13.27
CA LEU A 30 -8.61 2.70 -13.80
C LEU A 30 -8.06 3.06 -15.18
N LEU A 31 -8.46 4.19 -15.77
CA LEU A 31 -8.05 4.56 -17.12
C LEU A 31 -6.52 4.73 -17.24
N VAL A 32 -5.89 5.41 -16.27
CA VAL A 32 -4.43 5.64 -16.28
C VAL A 32 -3.69 4.32 -16.13
N PHE A 33 -4.13 3.49 -15.18
CA PHE A 33 -3.59 2.16 -14.97
C PHE A 33 -3.66 1.30 -16.23
N TYR A 34 -4.84 1.22 -16.85
CA TYR A 34 -5.05 0.47 -18.09
C TYR A 34 -4.11 0.93 -19.20
N LYS A 35 -4.01 2.25 -19.44
CA LYS A 35 -3.14 2.78 -20.50
C LYS A 35 -1.67 2.41 -20.29
N LYS A 36 -1.20 2.42 -19.05
CA LYS A 36 0.17 2.02 -18.71
C LYS A 36 0.40 0.53 -18.92
N ILE A 37 -0.48 -0.31 -18.38
CA ILE A 37 -0.40 -1.77 -18.55
C ILE A 37 -0.50 -2.18 -20.03
N ARG A 38 -1.38 -1.53 -20.78
CA ARG A 38 -1.50 -1.72 -22.24
C ARG A 38 -0.22 -1.32 -22.95
N ALA A 39 0.37 -0.17 -22.63
CA ALA A 39 1.63 0.27 -23.23
C ALA A 39 2.76 -0.73 -22.97
N ILE A 40 2.89 -1.23 -21.74
CA ILE A 40 3.89 -2.26 -21.38
C ILE A 40 3.64 -3.54 -22.18
N ALA A 41 2.39 -4.03 -22.22
CA ALA A 41 2.03 -5.24 -22.95
C ALA A 41 2.38 -5.12 -24.44
N PHE A 42 2.01 -4.01 -25.08
CA PHE A 42 2.34 -3.80 -26.49
C PHE A 42 3.84 -3.68 -26.69
N ASN A 43 4.56 -2.90 -25.88
CA ASN A 43 6.01 -2.76 -26.03
C ASN A 43 6.71 -4.13 -25.99
N TRP A 44 6.35 -4.98 -25.04
CA TRP A 44 6.96 -6.31 -24.87
C TRP A 44 6.61 -7.30 -25.99
N TYR A 45 5.40 -7.26 -26.53
CA TYR A 45 4.90 -8.30 -27.44
C TYR A 45 4.72 -7.86 -28.90
N SER A 46 4.85 -6.57 -29.24
CA SER A 46 4.84 -6.08 -30.63
C SER A 46 6.20 -6.15 -31.32
N GLY A 47 7.25 -6.63 -30.63
CA GLY A 47 8.60 -6.74 -31.18
C GLY A 47 9.40 -5.43 -31.19
N SER A 48 8.92 -4.39 -30.50
CA SER A 48 9.57 -3.09 -30.37
C SER A 48 10.33 -2.91 -29.05
N PHE A 49 10.43 -3.97 -28.24
CA PHE A 49 11.07 -3.91 -26.94
C PHE A 49 12.58 -3.68 -27.09
N ASP A 50 13.07 -2.61 -26.48
CA ASP A 50 14.47 -2.17 -26.49
C ASP A 50 15.35 -2.89 -25.45
N GLY A 51 14.75 -3.71 -24.58
CA GLY A 51 15.47 -4.45 -23.55
C GLY A 51 15.52 -3.74 -22.20
N GLU A 52 15.03 -2.51 -22.10
CA GLU A 52 15.03 -1.74 -20.85
C GLU A 52 13.69 -1.86 -20.13
N PHE A 53 13.73 -2.25 -18.85
CA PHE A 53 12.56 -2.29 -18.00
C PHE A 53 12.49 -1.00 -17.17
N ASP A 54 11.33 -0.32 -17.23
CA ASP A 54 11.02 0.72 -16.27
C ASP A 54 10.64 0.15 -14.89
N THR A 55 10.51 1.00 -13.88
CA THR A 55 10.20 0.58 -12.49
C THR A 55 8.93 -0.28 -12.40
N MET A 56 7.91 0.01 -13.22
CA MET A 56 6.66 -0.76 -13.25
C MET A 56 6.87 -2.14 -13.89
N SER A 57 7.65 -2.19 -14.96
CA SER A 57 8.04 -3.41 -15.66
C SER A 57 8.87 -4.34 -14.78
N GLU A 58 9.88 -3.80 -14.08
CA GLU A 58 10.68 -4.54 -13.09
C GLU A 58 9.80 -5.15 -12.00
N TYR A 59 8.81 -4.38 -11.52
CA TYR A 59 7.87 -4.85 -10.51
C TYR A 59 6.99 -6.01 -11.02
N ILE A 60 6.53 -5.93 -12.26
CA ILE A 60 5.72 -7.00 -12.87
C ILE A 60 6.56 -8.27 -13.06
N VAL A 61 7.78 -8.14 -13.59
CA VAL A 61 8.67 -9.29 -13.86
C VAL A 61 9.16 -9.95 -12.58
N SER A 62 9.43 -9.17 -11.53
CA SER A 62 9.83 -9.70 -10.20
C SER A 62 8.70 -10.44 -9.47
N GLY A 63 7.49 -10.48 -10.05
CA GLY A 63 6.34 -11.17 -9.47
C GLY A 63 5.59 -10.36 -8.41
N GLY A 64 5.87 -9.06 -8.28
CA GLY A 64 5.20 -8.18 -7.32
C GLY A 64 3.68 -8.17 -7.45
N VAL A 65 3.16 -8.38 -8.67
CA VAL A 65 1.73 -8.52 -8.97
C VAL A 65 1.06 -9.76 -8.39
N TYR A 66 1.80 -10.80 -8.01
CA TYR A 66 1.24 -12.04 -7.46
C TYR A 66 1.25 -12.10 -5.93
N GLY A 67 1.71 -11.02 -5.28
CA GLY A 67 1.76 -10.93 -3.83
C GLY A 67 2.97 -11.66 -3.28
N ILE A 68 4.03 -10.92 -2.97
CA ILE A 68 5.09 -11.38 -2.07
C ILE A 68 4.54 -11.23 -0.64
N GLU A 69 4.94 -12.12 0.27
CA GLU A 69 4.55 -12.04 1.69
C GLU A 69 4.79 -10.60 2.21
N ASP A 70 3.86 -10.07 3.02
CA ASP A 70 3.82 -8.68 3.52
C ASP A 70 3.44 -7.57 2.53
N THR A 71 3.48 -7.83 1.22
CA THR A 71 3.24 -6.80 0.19
C THR A 71 1.79 -6.31 0.18
N ALA A 72 0.81 -7.15 0.52
CA ALA A 72 -0.61 -6.75 0.54
C ALA A 72 -0.89 -5.65 1.59
N MET A 73 -0.34 -5.82 2.80
CA MET A 73 -0.48 -4.83 3.87
C MET A 73 0.24 -3.52 3.53
N GLN A 74 1.44 -3.63 2.96
CA GLN A 74 2.22 -2.47 2.51
C GLN A 74 1.49 -1.71 1.40
N ASN A 75 0.96 -2.42 0.39
CA ASN A 75 0.20 -1.82 -0.70
C ASN A 75 -1.06 -1.09 -0.19
N SER A 76 -1.82 -1.71 0.71
CA SER A 76 -2.98 -1.06 1.33
C SER A 76 -2.57 0.20 2.09
N TYR A 77 -1.49 0.12 2.87
CA TYR A 77 -1.00 1.26 3.62
C TYR A 77 -0.54 2.40 2.70
N ILE A 78 0.21 2.11 1.64
CA ILE A 78 0.63 3.10 0.64
C ILE A 78 -0.61 3.73 0.00
N PHE A 79 -1.56 2.91 -0.43
CA PHE A 79 -2.78 3.37 -1.08
C PHE A 79 -3.59 4.33 -0.20
N ASP A 80 -3.68 4.04 1.10
CA ASP A 80 -4.38 4.90 2.05
C ASP A 80 -3.70 6.26 2.29
N HIS A 81 -2.40 6.37 2.01
CA HIS A 81 -1.59 7.56 2.26
C HIS A 81 -0.92 8.09 0.97
N LEU A 82 -1.49 7.79 -0.21
CA LEU A 82 -0.94 8.15 -1.52
C LEU A 82 -0.71 9.66 -1.70
N ASP A 83 -1.67 10.46 -1.21
CA ASP A 83 -1.65 11.93 -1.27
C ASP A 83 -0.80 12.57 -0.16
N GLU A 84 -0.28 11.76 0.75
CA GLU A 84 0.42 12.22 1.94
C GLU A 84 1.93 11.92 1.86
N ASN A 85 2.69 12.53 2.76
CA ASN A 85 4.09 12.20 2.91
C ASN A 85 4.22 10.85 3.65
N ILE A 86 4.42 9.77 2.88
CA ILE A 86 4.53 8.41 3.42
C ILE A 86 5.65 8.28 4.46
N ARG A 87 6.78 8.99 4.30
CA ARG A 87 7.85 8.98 5.31
C ARG A 87 7.36 9.56 6.64
N PHE A 88 6.61 10.65 6.60
CA PHE A 88 5.99 11.22 7.79
C PHE A 88 4.97 10.26 8.41
N GLN A 89 4.17 9.57 7.58
CA GLN A 89 3.18 8.63 8.09
C GLN A 89 3.81 7.37 8.71
N LYS A 90 4.90 6.85 8.15
CA LYS A 90 5.69 5.77 8.78
C LYS A 90 6.13 6.16 10.19
N ILE A 91 6.68 7.37 10.33
CA ILE A 91 7.11 7.91 11.62
C ILE A 91 5.91 8.06 12.56
N LYS A 92 4.80 8.64 12.10
CA LYS A 92 3.57 8.80 12.88
C LYS A 92 3.02 7.45 13.38
N THR A 93 3.03 6.43 12.55
CA THR A 93 2.63 5.06 12.90
C THR A 93 3.53 4.52 14.02
N LEU A 94 4.85 4.69 13.92
CA LEU A 94 5.79 4.32 14.99
C LEU A 94 5.51 5.06 16.30
N PHE A 95 5.28 6.38 16.23
CA PHE A 95 4.95 7.20 17.41
C PHE A 95 3.66 6.74 18.09
N LYS A 96 2.61 6.36 17.34
CA LYS A 96 1.35 5.86 17.91
C LYS A 96 1.50 4.56 18.72
N ILE A 97 2.50 3.74 18.41
CA ILE A 97 2.78 2.49 19.16
C ILE A 97 3.31 2.82 20.55
N PHE A 98 4.27 3.74 20.63
CA PHE A 98 4.91 4.11 21.89
C PHE A 98 4.08 5.11 22.69
N PHE A 99 3.43 6.04 22.00
CA PHE A 99 2.72 7.19 22.56
C PHE A 99 1.28 7.22 22.05
N PRO A 100 0.43 6.27 22.45
CA PRO A 100 -1.00 6.31 22.15
C PRO A 100 -1.64 7.58 22.69
N CYS A 101 -2.70 8.03 22.03
CA CYS A 101 -3.44 9.21 22.46
C CYS A 101 -4.29 8.92 23.72
N TYR A 102 -4.81 9.99 24.32
CA TYR A 102 -5.64 9.92 25.52
C TYR A 102 -6.85 8.99 25.36
N ASP A 103 -7.55 9.12 24.23
CA ASP A 103 -8.78 8.37 23.99
C ASP A 103 -8.52 6.87 23.87
N GLU A 104 -7.42 6.48 23.22
CA GLU A 104 -6.97 5.08 23.16
C GLU A 104 -6.58 4.53 24.53
N LEU A 105 -5.88 5.33 25.35
CA LEU A 105 -5.49 4.92 26.71
C LEU A 105 -6.71 4.80 27.63
N LYS A 106 -7.70 5.69 27.50
CA LYS A 106 -8.93 5.68 28.31
C LYS A 106 -9.69 4.37 28.17
N ILE A 107 -9.70 3.75 26.99
CA ILE A 107 -10.35 2.46 26.74
C ILE A 107 -9.74 1.36 27.62
N ARG A 108 -8.41 1.33 27.75
CA ARG A 108 -7.70 0.31 28.54
C ARG A 108 -7.59 0.68 30.03
N TYR A 109 -7.49 1.97 30.32
CA TYR A 109 -7.28 2.51 31.66
C TYR A 109 -8.32 3.60 31.96
N PRO A 110 -9.56 3.22 32.33
CA PRO A 110 -10.61 4.20 32.66
C PRO A 110 -10.20 5.17 33.78
N SER A 111 -9.25 4.79 34.64
CA SER A 111 -8.71 5.62 35.72
C SER A 111 -7.99 6.90 35.27
N ILE A 112 -7.65 7.03 33.97
CA ILE A 112 -7.10 8.24 33.37
C ILE A 112 -8.18 9.29 33.04
N GLU A 113 -9.47 8.95 33.17
CA GLU A 113 -10.57 9.86 32.91
C GLU A 113 -10.45 11.16 33.72
N GLY A 114 -10.56 12.31 33.04
CA GLY A 114 -10.37 13.64 33.64
C GLY A 114 -8.91 14.01 33.99
N LYS A 115 -7.94 13.11 33.83
CA LYS A 115 -6.53 13.31 34.26
C LYS A 115 -5.54 13.23 33.09
N LYS A 116 -5.71 14.10 32.09
CA LYS A 116 -4.84 14.15 30.90
C LYS A 116 -3.35 14.38 31.23
N PHE A 117 -3.04 15.09 32.30
CA PHE A 117 -1.65 15.33 32.73
C PHE A 117 -0.91 14.05 33.18
N LEU A 118 -1.64 12.96 33.49
CA LEU A 118 -1.05 11.66 33.83
C LEU A 118 -0.67 10.81 32.61
N LEU A 119 -0.90 11.28 31.38
CA LEU A 119 -0.55 10.53 30.16
C LEU A 119 0.87 9.94 30.19
N PRO A 120 1.93 10.72 30.53
CA PRO A 120 3.29 10.20 30.54
C PRO A 120 3.48 9.01 31.47
N LEU A 121 2.81 9.02 32.62
CA LEU A 121 2.84 7.92 33.58
C LEU A 121 2.14 6.68 33.00
N PHE A 122 0.99 6.86 32.36
CA PHE A 122 0.23 5.75 31.76
C PHE A 122 0.92 5.13 30.53
N TRP A 123 1.76 5.87 29.80
CA TRP A 123 2.62 5.28 28.78
C TRP A 123 3.59 4.27 29.37
N ILE A 124 4.21 4.59 30.51
CA ILE A 124 5.13 3.70 31.23
C ILE A 124 4.38 2.47 31.74
N ILE A 125 3.23 2.66 32.40
CA ILE A 125 2.39 1.56 32.89
C ILE A 125 1.98 0.64 31.74
N ARG A 126 1.53 1.21 30.61
CA ARG A 126 1.18 0.45 29.41
C ARG A 126 2.34 -0.38 28.90
N PHE A 127 3.55 0.17 28.90
CA PHE A 127 4.74 -0.55 28.42
C PHE A 127 4.95 -1.84 29.22
N PHE A 128 4.97 -1.76 30.54
CA PHE A 128 5.11 -2.92 31.42
C PHE A 128 3.91 -3.88 31.30
N ASP A 129 2.67 -3.38 31.36
CA ASP A 129 1.47 -4.20 31.22
C ASP A 129 1.44 -4.98 29.91
N THR A 130 1.90 -4.35 28.82
CA THR A 130 1.93 -4.96 27.49
C THR A 130 2.96 -6.09 27.42
N ILE A 131 4.11 -5.93 28.08
CA ILE A 131 5.15 -6.97 28.17
C ILE A 131 4.69 -8.14 29.04
N PHE A 132 4.05 -7.87 30.19
CA PHE A 132 3.71 -8.91 31.16
C PHE A 132 2.39 -9.63 30.88
N ARG A 133 1.35 -8.94 30.37
CA ARG A 133 0.02 -9.54 30.19
C ARG A 133 -0.22 -10.13 28.82
N ASN A 134 0.34 -9.55 27.76
CA ASN A 134 0.04 -9.94 26.38
C ASN A 134 1.26 -9.75 25.45
N PRO A 135 2.37 -10.48 25.69
CA PRO A 135 3.60 -10.32 24.91
C PRO A 135 3.40 -10.63 23.42
N ASP A 136 2.55 -11.60 23.08
CA ASP A 136 2.31 -12.00 21.67
C ASP A 136 1.62 -10.91 20.86
N ASN A 137 0.61 -10.26 21.46
CA ASN A 137 -0.09 -9.13 20.82
C ASN A 137 0.83 -7.92 20.66
N ALA A 138 1.74 -7.71 21.63
CA ALA A 138 2.75 -6.66 21.55
C ALA A 138 3.72 -6.92 20.39
N ALA A 139 4.22 -8.16 20.30
CA ALA A 139 5.13 -8.60 19.26
C ALA A 139 4.46 -8.52 17.88
N GLN A 140 3.19 -8.89 17.76
CA GLN A 140 2.45 -8.78 16.50
C GLN A 140 2.30 -7.32 16.05
N ARG A 141 1.86 -6.42 16.93
CA ARG A 141 1.75 -4.99 16.62
C ARG A 141 3.08 -4.38 16.19
N PHE A 142 4.18 -4.81 16.83
CA PHE A 142 5.51 -4.40 16.45
C PHE A 142 5.91 -4.93 15.08
N ARG A 143 5.65 -6.22 14.78
CA ARG A 143 5.89 -6.82 13.46
C ARG A 143 5.12 -6.08 12.37
N ASP A 144 3.83 -5.85 12.57
CA ASP A 144 2.94 -5.15 11.64
C ASP A 144 3.44 -3.72 11.34
N SER A 145 3.89 -3.02 12.38
CA SER A 145 4.43 -1.67 12.23
C SER A 145 5.82 -1.66 11.60
N LYS A 146 6.65 -2.66 11.88
CA LYS A 146 7.94 -2.85 11.22
C LYS A 146 7.75 -3.05 9.72
N LYS A 147 6.77 -3.85 9.30
CA LYS A 147 6.40 -4.02 7.87
C LYS A 147 6.04 -2.70 7.20
N ILE A 148 5.37 -1.78 7.91
CA ILE A 148 5.04 -0.43 7.41
C ILE A 148 6.30 0.45 7.29
N ILE A 149 7.17 0.41 8.29
CA ILE A 149 8.41 1.20 8.30
C ILE A 149 9.35 0.75 7.17
N ASP A 150 9.43 -0.56 6.97
CA ASP A 150 10.26 -1.23 5.96
C ASP A 150 9.69 -1.14 4.53
N ILE A 151 8.59 -0.42 4.30
CA ILE A 151 8.07 -0.17 2.94
C ILE A 151 9.18 0.46 2.08
N ASP A 152 9.47 -0.13 0.93
CA ASP A 152 10.43 0.41 -0.03
C ASP A 152 9.85 1.69 -0.72
N ASP A 153 10.70 2.70 -0.91
CA ASP A 153 10.34 3.89 -1.67
C ASP A 153 9.99 3.54 -3.14
N LYS A 154 10.56 2.47 -3.72
CA LYS A 154 10.17 1.96 -5.03
C LYS A 154 8.70 1.52 -5.07
N MET A 155 8.21 0.88 -4.02
CA MET A 155 6.80 0.44 -3.93
C MET A 155 5.84 1.62 -3.90
N VAL A 156 6.24 2.70 -3.22
CA VAL A 156 5.51 3.97 -3.24
C VAL A 156 5.46 4.55 -4.65
N GLU A 157 6.58 4.55 -5.35
CA GLU A 157 6.69 5.05 -6.71
C GLU A 157 5.81 4.24 -7.66
N ILE A 158 5.84 2.91 -7.58
CA ILE A 158 5.02 2.00 -8.38
C ILE A 158 3.53 2.29 -8.19
N GLN A 159 3.07 2.48 -6.95
CA GLN A 159 1.67 2.83 -6.67
C GLN A 159 1.29 4.18 -7.25
N LYS A 160 2.16 5.19 -7.16
CA LYS A 160 1.93 6.51 -7.76
C LYS A 160 1.92 6.46 -9.29
N ILE A 161 2.87 5.72 -9.87
CA ILE A 161 2.95 5.50 -11.32
C ILE A 161 1.73 4.73 -11.79
N SER A 162 1.17 3.79 -11.03
CA SER A 162 -0.01 3.02 -11.43
C SER A 162 -1.20 3.92 -11.79
N GLY A 163 -1.31 5.11 -11.15
CA GLY A 163 -2.38 6.06 -11.41
C GLY A 163 -3.76 5.53 -11.02
N ILE A 164 -3.81 4.56 -10.10
CA ILE A 164 -5.07 4.07 -9.53
C ILE A 164 -5.60 5.14 -8.59
N GLU A 165 -6.81 5.62 -8.85
CA GLU A 165 -7.48 6.61 -8.03
C GLU A 165 -8.26 5.93 -6.89
N LYS A 166 -8.39 6.63 -5.75
CA LYS A 166 -9.23 6.19 -4.64
C LYS A 166 -10.69 6.47 -4.99
N LEU A 167 -11.48 5.40 -5.13
CA LEU A 167 -12.92 5.45 -5.43
C LEU A 167 -13.75 5.99 -4.26
#